data_AF-A0A1N7E9R1-F1
#
_entry.id   AF-A0A1N7E9R1-F1
#
_cell.length_a   1.000
_cell.length_b   1.000
_cell.length_c   1.000
_cell.angle_alpha   90.00
_cell.angle_beta   90.00
_cell.angle_gamma   90.00
#
_symmetry.space_group_name_H-M   'P 1'
#
loop_
_entity.id
_entity.type
_entity.pdbx_description
1 polymer ?
#
loop_
_entity_poly.entity_id
_entity_poly.type
_entity_poly.pdbx_seq_one_letter_code
_entity_poly.pdbx_strand_id
1 'polypeptide(L)'
;MTLARRNRKLVEQLRCALDIDATQAALDRGAITPIQARNIVKWVVHVKQIHDNPMFVVTDATGEHIGELISGNKGTTWTGRRYGKNYPNDAAEFADQGHAEAFVRGHSGTTGE
;
A
#
# COMPACT_ATOMS: atom_id res chain seq x y z
N MET A 1 13.25 -13.30 32.70
CA MET A 1 12.73 -13.03 31.34
C MET A 1 13.41 -13.97 30.36
N THR A 2 12.66 -14.85 29.68
CA THR A 2 13.23 -15.79 28.70
C THR A 2 13.67 -15.07 27.42
N LEU A 3 14.75 -15.54 26.80
CA LEU A 3 15.31 -14.99 25.55
C LEU A 3 14.24 -14.82 24.45
N ALA A 4 13.32 -15.78 24.35
CA ALA A 4 12.22 -15.77 23.38
C ALA A 4 11.31 -14.53 23.52
N ARG A 5 11.06 -14.04 24.75
CA ARG A 5 10.20 -12.87 24.99
C ARG A 5 10.92 -11.55 24.72
N ARG A 6 12.26 -11.51 24.91
CA ARG A 6 13.10 -10.35 24.52
C ARG A 6 13.18 -10.19 22.99
N ASN A 7 13.27 -11.28 22.25
CA ASN A 7 13.35 -11.23 20.78
C ASN A 7 12.06 -10.71 20.16
N ARG A 8 10.88 -11.03 20.74
CA ARG A 8 9.59 -10.52 20.23
C ARG A 8 9.46 -9.00 20.33
N LYS A 9 9.78 -8.42 21.49
CA LYS A 9 9.72 -6.96 21.69
C LYS A 9 10.65 -6.23 20.72
N LEU A 10 11.87 -6.73 20.54
CA LEU A 10 12.83 -6.14 19.61
C LEU A 10 12.34 -6.23 18.15
N VAL A 11 11.80 -7.38 17.73
CA VAL A 11 11.24 -7.54 16.37
C VAL A 11 10.09 -6.57 16.12
N GLU A 12 9.19 -6.38 17.09
CA GLU A 12 8.10 -5.41 16.99
C GLU A 12 8.63 -3.97 16.89
N GLN A 13 9.63 -3.60 17.72
CA GLN A 13 10.28 -2.28 17.64
C GLN A 13 10.93 -2.01 16.27
N LEU A 14 11.66 -2.99 15.72
CA LEU A 14 12.29 -2.87 14.40
C LEU A 14 11.25 -2.73 13.28
N ARG A 15 10.12 -3.45 13.37
CA ARG A 15 9.00 -3.29 12.42
C ARG A 15 8.37 -1.90 12.50
N CYS A 16 8.18 -1.36 13.71
CA CYS A 16 7.60 -0.03 13.89
C CYS A 16 8.56 1.08 13.44
N ALA A 17 9.87 0.90 13.62
CA ALA A 17 10.87 1.87 13.21
C ALA A 17 11.04 1.96 11.68
N LEU A 18 10.60 0.94 10.93
CA LEU A 18 10.73 0.87 9.45
C LEU A 18 12.18 1.05 8.95
N ASP A 19 13.14 0.62 9.76
CA ASP A 19 14.57 0.83 9.55
C ASP A 19 15.28 -0.50 9.20
N ILE A 20 15.79 -0.56 7.96
CA ILE A 20 16.50 -1.73 7.43
C ILE A 20 17.90 -1.83 8.03
N ASP A 21 18.58 -0.70 8.28
CA ASP A 21 19.94 -0.68 8.81
C ASP A 21 19.94 -1.11 10.28
N ALA A 22 18.97 -0.63 11.07
CA ALA A 22 18.77 -1.10 12.43
C ALA A 22 18.44 -2.60 12.48
N THR A 23 17.73 -3.13 11.48
CA THR A 23 17.43 -4.56 11.37
C THR A 23 18.69 -5.36 11.06
N GLN A 24 19.55 -4.86 10.16
CA GLN A 24 20.82 -5.50 9.83
C GLN A 24 21.78 -5.49 11.03
N ALA A 25 21.92 -4.36 11.72
CA ALA A 25 22.74 -4.26 12.93
C ALA A 25 22.25 -5.21 14.04
N ALA A 26 20.92 -5.45 14.14
CA ALA A 26 20.35 -6.40 15.07
C ALA A 26 20.66 -7.87 14.70
N LEU A 27 20.75 -8.18 13.40
CA LEU A 27 21.17 -9.48 12.91
C LEU A 27 22.66 -9.72 13.18
N ASP A 28 23.52 -8.75 12.86
CA ASP A 28 24.98 -8.86 12.97
C ASP A 28 25.43 -9.09 14.42
N ARG A 29 24.73 -8.51 15.39
CA ARG A 29 24.97 -8.74 16.84
C ARG A 29 24.28 -9.98 17.42
N GLY A 30 23.59 -10.78 16.59
CA GLY A 30 22.89 -12.00 17.01
C GLY A 30 21.64 -11.76 17.86
N ALA A 31 21.06 -10.55 17.87
CA ALA A 31 19.87 -10.23 18.65
C ALA A 31 18.57 -10.74 18.02
N ILE A 32 18.59 -11.04 16.72
CA ILE A 32 17.50 -11.66 15.96
C ILE A 32 18.05 -12.73 15.02
N THR A 33 17.20 -13.66 14.60
CA THR A 33 17.59 -14.71 13.64
C THR A 33 17.56 -14.19 12.18
N PRO A 34 18.26 -14.84 11.25
CA PRO A 34 18.19 -14.49 9.82
C PRO A 34 16.76 -14.53 9.25
N ILE A 35 15.92 -15.45 9.73
CA ILE A 35 14.51 -15.54 9.33
C ILE A 35 13.72 -14.31 9.82
N GLN A 36 13.96 -13.88 11.07
CA GLN A 36 13.33 -12.67 11.62
C GLN A 36 13.76 -11.42 10.84
N ALA A 37 15.05 -11.25 10.58
CA ALA A 37 15.57 -10.13 9.80
C ALA A 37 14.92 -10.06 8.41
N ARG A 38 14.88 -11.19 7.67
CA ARG A 38 14.22 -11.28 6.36
C ARG A 38 12.75 -10.86 6.42
N ASN A 39 12.02 -11.31 7.43
CA ASN A 39 10.60 -11.00 7.59
C ASN A 39 10.37 -9.54 7.95
N ILE A 40 11.26 -8.92 8.73
CA ILE A 40 11.20 -7.49 9.03
C ILE A 40 11.47 -6.69 7.77
N VAL A 41 12.54 -6.98 7.01
CA VAL A 41 12.85 -6.27 5.77
C VAL A 41 11.69 -6.33 4.78
N LYS A 42 11.08 -7.51 4.58
CA LYS A 42 9.89 -7.65 3.73
C LYS A 42 8.73 -6.78 4.19
N TRP A 43 8.47 -6.76 5.49
CA TRP A 43 7.44 -5.90 6.10
C TRP A 43 7.72 -4.42 5.85
N VAL A 44 8.96 -3.96 6.11
CA VAL A 44 9.35 -2.56 5.90
C VAL A 44 9.17 -2.15 4.44
N VAL A 45 9.57 -3.00 3.49
CA VAL A 45 9.39 -2.75 2.05
C VAL A 45 7.91 -2.65 1.69
N HIS A 46 7.05 -3.57 2.17
CA HIS A 46 5.62 -3.51 1.89
C HIS A 46 4.96 -2.26 2.49
N VAL A 47 5.30 -1.89 3.73
CA VAL A 47 4.76 -0.69 4.37
C VAL A 47 5.20 0.57 3.61
N LYS A 48 6.47 0.65 3.19
CA LYS A 48 6.95 1.76 2.35
C LYS A 48 6.23 1.81 1.00
N GLN A 49 6.00 0.65 0.37
CA GLN A 49 5.24 0.59 -0.88
C GLN A 49 3.81 1.11 -0.72
N ILE A 50 3.11 0.76 0.37
CA ILE A 50 1.77 1.26 0.66
C ILE A 50 1.79 2.76 0.94
N HIS A 51 2.79 3.26 1.67
CA HIS A 51 2.95 4.69 1.93
C HIS A 51 3.25 5.51 0.66
N ASP A 52 4.09 4.97 -0.23
CA ASP A 52 4.44 5.60 -1.50
C ASP A 52 3.30 5.53 -2.52
N ASN A 53 2.38 4.59 -2.35
CA ASN A 53 1.30 4.29 -3.28
C ASN A 53 -0.04 4.20 -2.52
N PRO A 54 -0.51 5.30 -1.90
CA PRO A 54 -1.79 5.31 -1.20
C PRO A 54 -2.95 4.89 -2.09
N MET A 55 -3.91 4.22 -1.46
CA MET A 55 -5.15 3.76 -2.05
C MET A 55 -6.34 4.50 -1.42
N PHE A 56 -7.28 4.94 -2.24
CA PHE A 56 -8.46 5.68 -1.84
C PHE A 56 -9.72 4.94 -2.27
N VAL A 57 -10.67 4.81 -1.35
CA VAL A 57 -11.98 4.23 -1.64
C VAL A 57 -12.85 5.29 -2.31
N VAL A 58 -13.51 4.94 -3.41
CA VAL A 58 -14.49 5.79 -4.09
C VAL A 58 -15.89 5.29 -3.74
N THR A 59 -16.69 6.17 -3.16
CA THR A 59 -18.11 5.91 -2.87
C THR A 59 -19.01 6.71 -3.79
N ASP A 60 -20.19 6.18 -4.05
CA ASP A 60 -21.27 6.92 -4.71
C ASP A 60 -21.98 7.88 -3.73
N ALA A 61 -23.05 8.53 -4.19
CA ALA A 61 -23.86 9.45 -3.39
C ALA A 61 -24.64 8.77 -2.25
N THR A 62 -24.82 7.44 -2.31
CA THR A 62 -25.49 6.64 -1.28
C THR A 62 -24.50 6.12 -0.23
N GLY A 63 -23.19 6.28 -0.46
CA GLY A 63 -22.13 5.73 0.36
C GLY A 63 -21.74 4.31 -0.03
N GLU A 64 -22.28 3.76 -1.11
CA GLU A 64 -21.89 2.45 -1.63
C GLU A 64 -20.49 2.51 -2.23
N HIS A 65 -19.68 1.49 -1.96
CA HIS A 65 -18.34 1.36 -2.52
C HIS A 65 -18.42 0.93 -3.98
N ILE A 66 -17.97 1.82 -4.88
CA ILE A 66 -18.04 1.60 -6.34
C ILE A 66 -16.67 1.36 -6.99
N GLY A 67 -15.58 1.55 -6.24
CA GLY A 67 -14.23 1.35 -6.75
C GLY A 67 -13.13 1.92 -5.86
N GLU A 68 -11.89 1.77 -6.32
CA GLU A 68 -10.70 2.28 -5.64
C GLU A 68 -9.79 3.04 -6.61
N LEU A 69 -9.05 4.01 -6.07
CA LEU A 69 -7.94 4.68 -6.74
C LEU A 69 -6.66 4.22 -6.08
N ILE A 70 -5.68 3.79 -6.87
CA ILE A 70 -4.36 3.42 -6.39
C ILE A 70 -3.38 4.38 -7.04
N SER A 71 -2.70 5.19 -6.23
CA SER A 71 -1.58 5.96 -6.77
C SER A 71 -0.39 5.02 -7.03
N GLY A 72 0.28 5.21 -8.15
CA GLY A 72 1.50 4.53 -8.53
C GLY A 72 2.66 5.51 -8.62
N ASN A 73 3.89 5.00 -8.61
CA ASN A 73 5.10 5.77 -8.85
C ASN A 73 5.20 7.05 -8.00
N LYS A 74 4.82 6.98 -6.72
CA LYS A 74 4.81 8.13 -5.79
C LYS A 74 3.86 9.26 -6.22
N GLY A 75 2.71 8.89 -6.76
CA GLY A 75 1.63 9.82 -7.14
C GLY A 75 1.71 10.36 -8.56
N THR A 76 2.66 9.90 -9.39
CA THR A 76 2.77 10.31 -10.79
C THR A 76 1.85 9.52 -11.73
N THR A 77 1.35 8.37 -11.29
CA THR A 77 0.35 7.59 -12.03
C THR A 77 -0.78 7.20 -11.10
N TRP A 78 -1.96 6.96 -11.65
CA TRP A 78 -3.17 6.66 -10.89
C TRP A 78 -3.96 5.56 -11.58
N THR A 79 -4.16 4.44 -10.89
CA THR A 79 -5.01 3.36 -11.37
C THR A 79 -6.40 3.52 -10.75
N GLY A 80 -7.42 3.69 -11.58
CA GLY A 80 -8.82 3.58 -11.15
C GLY A 80 -9.32 2.16 -11.38
N ARG A 81 -9.99 1.56 -10.39
CA ARG A 81 -10.62 0.24 -10.47
C ARG A 81 -12.09 0.33 -10.10
N ARG A 82 -12.96 -0.27 -10.92
CA ARG A 82 -14.41 -0.30 -10.68
C ARG A 82 -14.84 -1.64 -10.13
N TYR A 83 -15.79 -1.61 -9.20
CA TYR A 83 -16.40 -2.80 -8.61
C TYR A 83 -17.88 -2.86 -8.94
N GLY A 84 -18.42 -4.07 -9.11
CA GLY A 84 -19.84 -4.32 -9.30
C GLY A 84 -20.15 -5.29 -10.43
N LYS A 85 -21.40 -5.79 -10.44
CA LYS A 85 -21.88 -6.79 -11.41
C LYS A 85 -21.81 -6.31 -12.86
N ASN A 86 -21.84 -4.99 -13.07
CA ASN A 86 -21.77 -4.35 -14.38
C ASN A 86 -20.34 -3.95 -14.80
N TYR A 87 -19.33 -4.15 -13.93
CA TYR A 87 -17.95 -3.69 -14.13
C TYR A 87 -16.94 -4.80 -13.79
N PRO A 88 -16.86 -5.88 -14.60
CA PRO A 88 -15.94 -6.98 -14.32
C PRO A 88 -14.48 -6.55 -14.55
N ASN A 89 -13.73 -6.35 -13.47
CA ASN A 89 -12.28 -6.08 -13.47
C ASN A 89 -11.83 -4.90 -14.34
N ASP A 90 -12.64 -3.84 -14.41
CA ASP A 90 -12.30 -2.67 -15.21
C ASP A 90 -11.31 -1.79 -14.44
N ALA A 91 -10.04 -1.85 -14.87
CA ALA A 91 -8.93 -1.13 -14.28
C ALA A 91 -8.19 -0.37 -15.38
N ALA A 92 -7.98 0.93 -15.17
CA ALA A 92 -7.26 1.78 -16.12
C ALA A 92 -6.27 2.68 -15.38
N GLU A 93 -5.14 2.96 -16.03
CA GLU A 93 -4.10 3.86 -15.52
C GLU A 93 -4.21 5.24 -16.17
N PHE A 94 -4.00 6.28 -15.37
CA PHE A 94 -4.14 7.68 -15.73
C PHE A 94 -2.94 8.49 -15.20
N ALA A 95 -2.67 9.63 -15.82
CA ALA A 95 -1.58 10.52 -15.42
C ALA A 95 -1.93 11.34 -14.15
N ASP A 96 -3.20 11.46 -13.80
CA ASP A 96 -3.66 12.20 -12.64
C ASP A 96 -4.87 11.54 -11.97
N GLN A 97 -5.07 11.91 -10.69
CA GLN A 97 -6.10 11.38 -9.84
C GLN A 97 -7.52 11.69 -10.34
N GLY A 98 -7.73 12.88 -10.93
CA GLY A 98 -9.06 13.34 -11.34
C GLY A 98 -9.64 12.47 -12.45
N HIS A 99 -8.83 12.13 -13.45
CA HIS A 99 -9.26 11.21 -14.51
C HIS A 99 -9.50 9.79 -14.00
N ALA A 100 -8.66 9.30 -13.09
CA ALA A 100 -8.86 7.99 -12.47
C ALA A 100 -10.18 7.95 -11.66
N GLU A 101 -10.50 9.01 -10.93
CA GLU A 101 -11.77 9.12 -10.20
C GLU A 101 -12.96 9.21 -11.14
N ALA A 102 -12.88 10.02 -12.19
CA ALA A 102 -13.93 10.17 -13.20
C ALA A 102 -14.23 8.83 -13.87
N PHE A 103 -13.19 8.06 -14.22
CA PHE A 103 -13.33 6.70 -14.72
C PHE A 103 -14.08 5.80 -13.72
N VAL A 104 -13.70 5.81 -12.44
CA VAL A 104 -14.37 4.98 -11.42
C VAL A 104 -15.85 5.36 -11.27
N ARG A 105 -16.16 6.65 -11.30
CA ARG A 105 -17.53 7.19 -11.25
C ARG A 105 -18.33 6.96 -12.54
N GLY A 106 -17.70 6.45 -13.60
CA GLY A 106 -18.34 6.30 -14.90
C GLY A 106 -18.61 7.63 -15.61
N HIS A 107 -17.94 8.70 -15.20
CA HIS A 107 -17.88 9.97 -15.92
C HIS A 107 -16.72 9.84 -16.91
N SER A 108 -16.95 9.15 -18.03
CA SER A 108 -16.07 9.35 -19.19
C SER A 108 -16.13 10.84 -19.48
N GLY A 109 -15.00 11.55 -19.36
CA GLY A 109 -14.92 12.94 -19.77
C GLY A 109 -15.47 13.06 -21.18
N THR A 110 -16.70 13.56 -21.31
CA THR A 110 -17.18 14.15 -22.54
C THR A 110 -16.29 15.37 -22.72
N THR A 111 -15.17 15.19 -23.42
CA THR A 111 -14.60 16.27 -24.23
C THR A 111 -15.75 16.85 -25.00
N GLY A 112 -16.18 18.04 -24.56
CA GLY A 112 -17.18 18.84 -25.22
C GLY A 112 -16.76 19.10 -26.67
N GLU A 113 -17.80 19.10 -27.49
CA GLU A 113 -17.98 19.77 -28.78
C GLU A 113 -16.83 20.64 -29.31
#